data_AF-A0A8G1R416-F1
#
_entry.id   AF-A0A8G1R416-F1
#
_cell.length_a   1.000
_cell.length_b   1.000
_cell.length_c   1.000
_cell.angle_alpha   90.00
_cell.angle_beta   90.00
_cell.angle_gamma   90.00
#
_symmetry.space_group_name_H-M   'P 1'
#
loop_
_entity.id
_entity.type
_entity.pdbx_description
1 polymer ?
#
loop_
_entity_poly.entity_id
_entity_poly.type
_entity_poly.pdbx_seq_one_letter_code
_entity_poly.pdbx_strand_id
1 'polypeptide(L)'
;MGEKKEQHFVLWLDAANILRYQGILGNILVGDGHSAQVFNIRVLNPESNTETFQGTRDLVAKVYDPLYLDDHGGYLNPFLCVDKHYTHEAQTYRVLSDLQGDLIPRFYESYSTDINCQDIGDDAETSEMCSRTVRLILIEHIPGKSMLQAGPSNFPQRDRQQIMKSVIEFESEVYRRDILLTDLSPRNVMMVPPGSRRQCNLVFLDFAGALFRRKLDEPLLASREFFLGQYISPILRWKKGMKLEFDDWIDWEWADWVDAEFAHTAHTITPAMRERYSKK
;
A
#
# COMPACT_ATOMS: atom_id res chain seq x y z
N MET A 1 8.61 22.75 14.72
CA MET A 1 8.69 21.26 14.70
C MET A 1 8.64 20.68 13.29
N GLY A 2 8.03 21.35 12.30
CA GLY A 2 8.08 20.94 10.88
C GLY A 2 9.43 21.16 10.19
N GLU A 3 10.14 22.26 10.46
CA GLU A 3 11.41 22.60 9.80
C GLU A 3 12.54 21.58 10.04
N LYS A 4 12.64 20.99 11.24
CA LYS A 4 13.63 19.93 11.52
C LYS A 4 13.33 18.65 10.73
N LYS A 5 12.06 18.36 10.43
CA LYS A 5 11.65 17.12 9.72
C LYS A 5 11.85 17.25 8.21
N GLU A 6 11.62 18.43 7.63
CA GLU A 6 12.00 18.74 6.24
C GLU A 6 13.52 18.74 6.05
N GLN A 7 14.27 19.32 7.00
CA GLN A 7 15.75 19.25 6.99
C GLN A 7 16.26 17.82 7.08
N HIS A 8 15.60 16.98 7.90
CA HIS A 8 15.87 15.56 7.87
C HIS A 8 15.60 15.05 6.47
N PHE A 9 14.39 15.07 5.91
CA PHE A 9 14.07 14.50 4.58
C PHE A 9 15.00 14.93 3.41
N VAL A 10 15.44 16.18 3.35
CA VAL A 10 16.41 16.63 2.33
C VAL A 10 17.73 15.85 2.45
N LEU A 11 18.20 15.59 3.66
CA LEU A 11 19.36 14.70 3.89
C LEU A 11 19.13 13.27 3.37
N TRP A 12 17.88 12.82 3.23
CA TRP A 12 17.52 11.46 2.79
C TRP A 12 17.67 11.36 1.29
N LEU A 13 17.10 12.34 0.59
CA LEU A 13 17.16 12.40 -0.86
C LEU A 13 18.59 12.68 -1.34
N ASP A 14 19.33 13.50 -0.60
CA ASP A 14 20.76 13.77 -0.85
C ASP A 14 21.62 12.53 -0.55
N ALA A 15 21.41 11.85 0.58
CA ALA A 15 22.15 10.63 0.93
C ALA A 15 21.79 9.42 0.05
N ALA A 16 20.57 9.38 -0.50
CA ALA A 16 20.18 8.36 -1.48
C ALA A 16 20.70 8.67 -2.90
N ASN A 17 21.43 9.78 -3.08
CA ASN A 17 21.98 10.25 -4.35
C ASN A 17 20.92 10.24 -5.47
N ILE A 18 19.69 10.65 -5.14
CA ILE A 18 18.62 10.77 -6.12
C ILE A 18 18.95 12.00 -6.96
N LEU A 19 19.78 11.81 -8.00
CA LEU A 19 20.41 12.85 -8.83
C LEU A 19 19.43 13.80 -9.58
N ARG A 20 18.13 13.79 -9.28
CA ARG A 20 17.08 14.28 -10.19
C ARG A 20 15.82 14.87 -9.51
N TYR A 21 15.88 15.39 -8.28
CA TYR A 21 14.72 16.04 -7.64
C TYR A 21 14.92 17.56 -7.45
N GLN A 22 13.87 18.37 -7.71
CA GLN A 22 13.92 19.84 -7.66
C GLN A 22 13.57 20.38 -6.26
N GLY A 23 12.84 19.57 -5.48
CA GLY A 23 12.37 19.91 -4.14
C GLY A 23 11.12 19.14 -3.74
N ILE A 24 10.75 19.30 -2.47
CA ILE A 24 9.50 18.79 -1.90
C ILE A 24 8.38 19.73 -2.31
N LEU A 25 7.31 19.21 -2.91
CA LEU A 25 6.12 20.00 -3.25
C LEU A 25 5.11 20.04 -2.09
N GLY A 26 5.12 19.02 -1.23
CA GLY A 26 4.28 18.97 -0.05
C GLY A 26 4.36 17.64 0.71
N ASN A 27 3.93 17.69 1.97
CA ASN A 27 3.85 16.54 2.86
C ASN A 27 2.48 15.86 2.66
N ILE A 28 2.47 14.57 2.31
CA ILE A 28 1.23 13.79 2.17
C ILE A 28 0.90 13.12 3.49
N LEU A 29 1.86 12.40 4.07
CA LEU A 29 1.74 11.75 5.37
C LEU A 29 3.10 11.77 6.07
N VAL A 30 3.28 12.68 7.02
CA VAL A 30 4.56 12.89 7.71
C VAL A 30 4.30 13.08 9.19
N GLY A 31 5.00 12.33 10.04
CA GLY A 31 4.74 12.30 11.48
C GLY A 31 5.25 11.04 12.18
N ASP A 32 5.33 11.13 13.50
CA ASP A 32 5.75 10.01 14.35
C ASP A 32 4.58 9.03 14.52
N GLY A 33 4.85 7.73 14.64
CA GLY A 33 3.82 6.69 14.68
C GLY A 33 3.32 6.25 13.31
N HIS A 34 4.00 6.64 12.23
CA HIS A 34 3.72 6.17 10.88
C HIS A 34 4.75 5.14 10.42
N SER A 35 4.28 4.10 9.73
CA SER A 35 5.12 3.04 9.16
C SER A 35 5.97 3.49 7.98
N ALA A 36 5.61 4.62 7.37
CA ALA A 36 6.38 5.31 6.34
C ALA A 36 6.05 6.81 6.33
N GLN A 37 7.00 7.61 5.87
CA GLN A 37 6.84 9.02 5.58
C GLN A 37 6.59 9.20 4.08
N VAL A 38 5.57 9.95 3.68
CA VAL A 38 5.11 10.07 2.29
C VAL A 38 5.15 11.53 1.84
N PHE A 39 5.89 11.78 0.76
CA PHE A 39 6.15 13.11 0.22
C PHE A 39 5.80 13.19 -1.25
N ASN A 40 5.31 14.36 -1.66
CA ASN A 40 5.20 14.70 -3.07
C ASN A 40 6.51 15.37 -3.52
N ILE A 41 7.13 14.85 -4.57
CA ILE A 41 8.42 15.32 -5.07
C ILE A 41 8.30 15.76 -6.53
N ARG A 42 9.07 16.76 -6.93
CA ARG A 42 9.18 17.19 -8.34
C ARG A 42 10.48 16.72 -8.97
N VAL A 43 10.41 16.15 -10.16
CA VAL A 43 11.60 15.72 -10.94
C VAL A 43 12.24 16.92 -11.66
N LEU A 44 13.57 17.04 -11.58
CA LEU A 44 14.36 17.99 -12.38
C LEU A 44 14.51 17.49 -13.83
N ASN A 45 14.30 18.40 -14.80
CA ASN A 45 14.46 18.15 -16.23
C ASN A 45 13.78 16.85 -16.72
N PRO A 46 12.44 16.76 -16.64
CA PRO A 46 11.67 15.59 -17.09
C PRO A 46 11.92 15.27 -18.58
N GLU A 47 12.26 16.28 -19.39
CA GLU A 47 12.51 16.15 -20.82
C GLU A 47 13.82 15.41 -21.16
N SER A 48 14.81 15.42 -20.28
CA SER A 48 16.05 14.63 -20.44
C SER A 48 15.93 13.18 -19.94
N ASN A 49 14.82 12.83 -19.27
CA ASN A 49 14.62 11.53 -18.60
C ASN A 49 13.27 10.90 -18.96
N THR A 50 12.84 11.08 -20.20
CA THR A 50 11.57 10.57 -20.74
C THR A 50 11.46 9.05 -20.67
N GLU A 51 12.58 8.32 -20.71
CA GLU A 51 12.59 6.85 -20.59
C GLU A 51 12.18 6.38 -19.19
N THR A 52 12.66 7.05 -18.13
CA THR A 52 12.42 6.62 -16.74
C THR A 52 11.10 7.14 -16.19
N PHE A 53 10.79 8.42 -16.41
CA PHE A 53 9.63 9.07 -15.77
C PHE A 53 8.45 9.31 -16.72
N GLN A 54 8.56 8.90 -17.99
CA GLN A 54 7.50 9.03 -19.01
C GLN A 54 6.92 10.45 -19.12
N GLY A 55 7.74 11.48 -18.88
CA GLY A 55 7.32 12.89 -18.89
C GLY A 55 6.57 13.36 -17.64
N THR A 56 6.44 12.51 -16.61
CA THR A 56 5.79 12.85 -15.34
C THR A 56 6.66 13.81 -14.54
N ARG A 57 6.05 14.92 -14.08
CA ARG A 57 6.75 15.97 -13.31
C ARG A 57 6.70 15.76 -11.81
N ASP A 58 5.60 15.17 -11.31
CA ASP A 58 5.34 15.01 -9.89
C ASP A 58 5.28 13.51 -9.54
N LEU A 59 6.03 13.09 -8.52
CA LEU A 59 6.13 11.71 -8.05
C LEU A 59 5.84 11.65 -6.55
N VAL A 60 5.61 10.43 -6.05
CA VAL A 60 5.51 10.19 -4.60
C VAL A 60 6.72 9.42 -4.13
N ALA A 61 7.37 9.95 -3.10
CA ALA A 61 8.43 9.30 -2.36
C ALA A 61 7.86 8.74 -1.06
N LYS A 62 7.93 7.41 -0.87
CA LYS A 62 7.53 6.73 0.36
C LYS A 62 8.76 6.17 1.06
N VAL A 63 9.09 6.77 2.20
CA VAL A 63 10.29 6.54 3.00
C VAL A 63 10.00 5.69 4.22
N TYR A 64 10.86 4.71 4.45
CA TYR A 64 10.83 3.78 5.56
C TYR A 64 12.03 4.09 6.48
N ASP A 65 11.79 4.91 7.51
CA ASP A 65 12.74 5.18 8.59
C ASP A 65 12.31 4.42 9.84
N PRO A 66 13.17 3.55 10.42
CA PRO A 66 12.92 2.97 11.74
C PRO A 66 12.63 4.02 12.83
N LEU A 67 13.20 5.23 12.72
CA LEU A 67 13.07 6.29 13.74
C LEU A 67 11.62 6.76 13.97
N TYR A 68 10.79 6.73 12.93
CA TYR A 68 9.42 7.28 13.01
C TYR A 68 8.37 6.23 13.32
N LEU A 69 8.73 4.94 13.35
CA LEU A 69 7.81 3.88 13.72
C LEU A 69 7.65 3.83 15.24
N ASP A 70 6.41 3.74 15.70
CA ASP A 70 6.12 3.45 17.11
C ASP A 70 6.54 2.00 17.42
N ASP A 71 7.44 1.85 18.40
CA ASP A 71 7.92 0.55 18.88
C ASP A 71 6.95 -0.11 19.87
N HIS A 72 5.84 0.57 20.19
CA HIS A 72 4.83 0.16 21.17
C HIS A 72 5.45 -0.16 22.54
N GLY A 73 6.38 0.68 23.00
CA GLY A 73 7.08 0.48 24.26
C GLY A 73 8.08 -0.68 24.21
N GLY A 74 8.70 -0.90 23.03
CA GLY A 74 9.68 -1.96 22.77
C GLY A 74 9.09 -3.33 22.43
N TYR A 75 7.78 -3.44 22.23
CA TYR A 75 7.16 -4.70 21.79
C TYR A 75 7.51 -5.05 20.34
N LEU A 76 7.62 -4.03 19.49
CA LEU A 76 8.02 -4.18 18.09
C LEU A 76 9.49 -3.82 17.93
N ASN A 77 10.15 -4.46 16.95
CA ASN A 77 11.46 -4.03 16.48
C ASN A 77 11.26 -3.13 15.24
N PRO A 78 11.47 -1.81 15.35
CA PRO A 78 11.23 -0.88 14.24
C PRO A 78 11.97 -1.22 12.97
N PHE A 79 13.23 -1.65 13.09
CA PHE A 79 14.08 -2.00 11.95
C PHE A 79 13.51 -3.17 11.15
N LEU A 80 13.05 -4.23 11.84
CA LEU A 80 12.43 -5.39 11.18
C LEU A 80 11.08 -5.04 10.57
N CYS A 81 10.27 -4.22 11.24
CA CYS A 81 8.96 -3.80 10.75
C CYS A 81 9.09 -2.99 9.45
N VAL A 82 9.96 -1.97 9.42
CA VAL A 82 10.11 -1.14 8.22
C VAL A 82 10.81 -1.88 7.08
N ASP A 83 11.75 -2.79 7.38
CA ASP A 83 12.38 -3.67 6.40
C ASP A 83 11.34 -4.57 5.71
N LYS A 84 10.44 -5.17 6.50
CA LYS A 84 9.34 -5.99 6.00
C LYS A 84 8.39 -5.19 5.13
N HIS A 85 7.91 -4.04 5.61
CA HIS A 85 6.98 -3.18 4.86
C HIS A 85 7.57 -2.75 3.52
N TYR A 86 8.81 -2.25 3.52
CA TYR A 86 9.52 -1.89 2.30
C TYR A 86 9.63 -3.07 1.32
N THR A 87 10.09 -4.23 1.82
CA THR A 87 10.38 -5.38 0.97
C THR A 87 9.10 -5.92 0.35
N HIS A 88 8.02 -6.00 1.13
CA HIS A 88 6.72 -6.48 0.67
C HIS A 88 6.10 -5.51 -0.35
N GLU A 89 6.18 -4.20 -0.11
CA GLU A 89 5.62 -3.21 -1.03
C GLU A 89 6.39 -3.17 -2.35
N ALA A 90 7.72 -3.05 -2.31
CA ALA A 90 8.56 -3.03 -3.50
C ALA A 90 8.40 -4.32 -4.32
N GLN A 91 8.29 -5.48 -3.66
CA GLN A 91 8.06 -6.74 -4.35
C GLN A 91 6.67 -6.83 -4.96
N THR A 92 5.64 -6.28 -4.31
CA THR A 92 4.27 -6.26 -4.85
C THR A 92 4.22 -5.50 -6.16
N TYR A 93 4.84 -4.32 -6.21
CA TYR A 93 4.95 -3.56 -7.45
C TYR A 93 5.65 -4.34 -8.57
N ARG A 94 6.74 -5.06 -8.27
CA ARG A 94 7.45 -5.89 -9.25
C ARG A 94 6.58 -7.03 -9.79
N VAL A 95 5.86 -7.73 -8.91
CA VAL A 95 4.99 -8.87 -9.28
C VAL A 95 3.75 -8.42 -10.06
N LEU A 96 3.22 -7.24 -9.74
CA LEU A 96 2.04 -6.65 -10.40
C LEU A 96 2.41 -5.66 -11.52
N SER A 97 3.57 -5.83 -12.14
CA SER A 97 4.09 -4.91 -13.17
C SER A 97 3.17 -4.70 -14.36
N ASP A 98 2.37 -5.70 -14.71
CA ASP A 98 1.35 -5.63 -15.76
C ASP A 98 0.15 -4.74 -15.41
N LEU A 99 -0.07 -4.45 -14.12
CA LEU A 99 -1.16 -3.60 -13.63
C LEU A 99 -0.73 -2.13 -13.44
N GLN A 100 0.56 -1.84 -13.58
CA GLN A 100 1.13 -0.52 -13.33
C GLN A 100 0.68 0.51 -14.36
N GLY A 101 0.39 1.71 -13.87
CA GLY A 101 -0.12 2.82 -14.69
C GLY A 101 -1.60 2.70 -15.05
N ASP A 102 -2.27 1.66 -14.56
CA ASP A 102 -3.71 1.45 -14.75
C ASP A 102 -4.41 1.23 -13.40
N LEU A 103 -4.30 0.04 -12.81
CA LEU A 103 -4.92 -0.29 -11.51
C LEU A 103 -4.02 0.04 -10.33
N ILE A 104 -2.70 0.08 -10.52
CA ILE A 104 -1.75 0.48 -9.47
C ILE A 104 -0.80 1.55 -10.00
N PRO A 105 -0.16 2.36 -9.13
CA PRO A 105 0.84 3.33 -9.55
C PRO A 105 1.98 2.68 -10.34
N ARG A 106 2.56 3.41 -11.30
CA ARG A 106 3.87 3.03 -11.83
C ARG A 106 4.90 3.05 -10.71
N PHE A 107 5.70 2.00 -10.64
CA PHE A 107 6.84 1.89 -9.74
C PHE A 107 8.09 2.24 -10.53
N TYR A 108 8.77 3.30 -10.11
CA TYR A 108 9.96 3.80 -10.80
C TYR A 108 11.20 3.11 -10.28
N GLU A 109 11.46 3.23 -8.97
CA GLU A 109 12.60 2.55 -8.37
C GLU A 109 12.52 2.46 -6.83
N SER A 110 13.36 1.60 -6.25
CA SER A 110 13.62 1.49 -4.81
C SER A 110 15.08 1.81 -4.46
N TYR A 111 15.29 2.47 -3.33
CA TYR A 111 16.59 2.91 -2.85
C TYR A 111 16.81 2.52 -1.39
N SER A 112 18.08 2.34 -1.02
CA SER A 112 18.53 2.16 0.36
C SER A 112 19.74 3.06 0.61
N THR A 113 19.80 3.69 1.77
CA THR A 113 20.96 4.48 2.22
C THR A 113 21.11 4.36 3.73
N ASP A 114 22.30 4.63 4.25
CA ASP A 114 22.57 4.62 5.68
C ASP A 114 22.72 6.06 6.18
N ILE A 115 21.99 6.41 7.25
CA ILE A 115 22.07 7.71 7.89
C ILE A 115 22.88 7.58 9.17
N ASN A 116 23.98 8.33 9.24
CA ASN A 116 24.79 8.44 10.44
C ASN A 116 24.04 9.27 11.50
N CYS A 117 24.03 8.74 12.71
CA CYS A 117 23.39 9.29 13.90
C CYS A 117 24.48 9.55 14.94
N GLN A 118 24.38 10.68 15.63
CA GLN A 118 25.13 10.87 16.87
C GLN A 118 24.25 10.33 18.00
N ASP A 119 24.74 9.31 18.70
CA ASP A 119 24.11 8.86 19.94
C ASP A 119 24.50 9.87 21.03
N ILE A 120 23.52 10.64 21.52
CA ILE A 120 23.70 11.51 22.68
C ILE A 120 23.25 10.69 23.88
N GLY A 121 24.09 9.76 24.32
CA GLY A 121 23.90 9.08 25.60
C GLY A 121 23.96 10.07 26.76
N ASP A 122 23.36 9.69 27.90
CA ASP A 122 23.43 10.47 29.15
C ASP A 122 24.88 10.60 29.68
N ASP A 123 25.79 9.72 29.24
CA ASP A 123 27.23 9.79 29.50
C ASP A 123 27.97 10.37 28.27
N ALA A 124 28.38 11.63 28.38
CA ALA A 124 29.02 12.42 27.34
C ALA A 124 30.41 11.91 26.86
N GLU A 125 30.87 10.75 27.32
CA GLU A 125 32.21 10.21 27.03
C GLU A 125 32.25 9.16 25.90
N THR A 126 31.11 8.61 25.47
CA THR A 126 31.05 7.66 24.34
C THR A 126 30.11 8.16 23.26
N SER A 127 30.55 9.18 22.50
CA SER A 127 29.89 9.57 21.24
C SER A 127 30.15 8.50 20.18
N GLU A 128 29.45 7.37 20.26
CA GLU A 128 29.46 6.38 19.19
C GLU A 128 28.63 6.89 18.00
N MET A 129 29.24 6.89 16.81
CA MET A 129 28.49 7.12 15.57
C MET A 129 27.71 5.85 15.25
N CYS A 130 26.41 5.88 15.55
CA CYS A 130 25.49 4.84 15.12
C CYS A 130 25.05 5.13 13.69
N SER A 131 24.74 4.11 12.89
CA SER A 131 24.11 4.31 11.57
C SER A 131 22.79 3.54 11.53
N ARG A 132 21.79 4.11 10.85
CA ARG A 132 20.52 3.43 10.61
C ARG A 132 20.23 3.37 9.12
N THR A 133 19.84 2.20 8.65
CA THR A 133 19.43 2.00 7.26
C THR A 133 18.04 2.55 7.04
N VAL A 134 17.93 3.24 5.92
CA VAL A 134 16.78 3.98 5.45
C VAL A 134 16.44 3.49 4.08
N ARG A 135 15.15 3.29 3.81
CA ARG A 135 14.71 2.84 2.49
C ARG A 135 13.64 3.73 1.92
N LEU A 136 13.55 3.72 0.60
CA LEU A 136 12.64 4.59 -0.14
C LEU A 136 12.13 3.85 -1.38
N ILE A 137 10.87 4.08 -1.72
CA ILE A 137 10.34 3.77 -3.06
C ILE A 137 9.84 5.04 -3.73
N LEU A 138 10.01 5.10 -5.05
CA LEU A 138 9.47 6.14 -5.92
C LEU A 138 8.34 5.58 -6.77
N ILE A 139 7.17 6.19 -6.67
CA ILE A 139 5.96 5.76 -7.39
C ILE A 139 5.26 6.94 -8.07
N GLU A 140 4.37 6.64 -8.99
CA GLU A 140 3.51 7.62 -9.67
C GLU A 140 2.64 8.39 -8.68
N HIS A 141 2.64 9.71 -8.83
CA HIS A 141 1.67 10.55 -8.15
C HIS A 141 0.28 10.36 -8.78
N ILE A 142 -0.68 9.93 -7.97
CA ILE A 142 -2.06 9.71 -8.42
C ILE A 142 -2.91 10.95 -8.11
N PRO A 143 -3.37 11.70 -9.13
CA PRO A 143 -4.21 12.86 -8.90
C PRO A 143 -5.63 12.39 -8.52
N GLY A 144 -6.18 12.90 -7.41
CA GLY A 144 -7.54 12.58 -7.01
C GLY A 144 -7.75 12.64 -5.51
N LYS A 145 -8.83 12.00 -5.06
CA LYS A 145 -9.16 11.80 -3.64
C LYS A 145 -9.20 10.31 -3.36
N SER A 146 -8.83 9.91 -2.15
CA SER A 146 -9.10 8.53 -1.72
C SER A 146 -10.61 8.30 -1.60
N MET A 147 -11.05 7.04 -1.66
CA MET A 147 -12.45 6.71 -1.37
C MET A 147 -12.84 7.24 0.02
N LEU A 148 -11.97 7.10 1.03
CA LEU A 148 -12.23 7.66 2.36
C LEU A 148 -12.54 9.17 2.33
N GLN A 149 -11.79 9.94 1.54
CA GLN A 149 -12.00 11.39 1.40
C GLN A 149 -13.20 11.76 0.51
N ALA A 150 -13.49 10.94 -0.50
CA ALA A 150 -14.62 11.17 -1.40
C ALA A 150 -15.95 10.96 -0.69
N GLY A 151 -16.00 9.95 0.19
CA GLY A 151 -17.18 9.58 0.96
C GLY A 151 -18.29 8.97 0.10
N PRO A 152 -19.10 8.05 0.65
CA PRO A 152 -20.13 7.34 -0.11
C PRO A 152 -21.34 8.22 -0.48
N SER A 153 -21.63 9.28 0.27
CA SER A 153 -22.82 10.13 0.12
C SER A 153 -22.90 10.89 -1.21
N ASN A 154 -21.77 11.08 -1.88
CA ASN A 154 -21.69 11.76 -3.16
C ASN A 154 -22.02 10.85 -4.35
N PHE A 155 -22.26 9.55 -4.12
CA PHE A 155 -22.42 8.55 -5.16
C PHE A 155 -23.77 7.83 -5.05
N PRO A 156 -24.54 7.76 -6.15
CA PRO A 156 -25.70 6.88 -6.24
C PRO A 156 -25.33 5.43 -5.93
N GLN A 157 -26.28 4.66 -5.38
CA GLN A 157 -26.06 3.27 -5.00
C GLN A 157 -25.51 2.42 -6.16
N ARG A 158 -26.00 2.63 -7.38
CA ARG A 158 -25.52 1.92 -8.58
C ARG A 158 -24.04 2.15 -8.86
N ASP A 159 -23.55 3.38 -8.65
CA ASP A 159 -22.14 3.71 -8.88
C ASP A 159 -21.27 3.13 -7.76
N ARG A 160 -21.76 3.15 -6.51
CA ARG A 160 -21.11 2.47 -5.38
C ARG A 160 -21.00 0.96 -5.59
N GLN A 161 -22.04 0.31 -6.13
CA GLN A 161 -21.99 -1.10 -6.50
C GLN A 161 -20.90 -1.36 -7.55
N GLN A 162 -20.77 -0.51 -8.56
CA GLN A 162 -19.72 -0.66 -9.58
C GLN A 162 -18.31 -0.44 -8.99
N ILE A 163 -18.15 0.54 -8.09
CA ILE A 163 -16.90 0.78 -7.37
C ILE A 163 -16.52 -0.46 -6.55
N MET A 164 -17.45 -0.97 -5.73
CA MET A 164 -17.21 -2.15 -4.91
C MET A 164 -16.92 -3.39 -5.74
N LYS A 165 -17.58 -3.54 -6.89
CA LYS A 165 -17.26 -4.61 -7.85
C LYS A 165 -15.81 -4.54 -8.32
N SER A 166 -15.35 -3.35 -8.72
CA SER A 166 -13.95 -3.18 -9.14
C SER A 166 -12.94 -3.39 -8.01
N VAL A 167 -13.29 -3.04 -6.77
CA VAL A 167 -12.46 -3.37 -5.58
C VAL A 167 -12.32 -4.88 -5.42
N ILE A 168 -13.44 -5.61 -5.49
CA ILE A 168 -13.44 -7.08 -5.38
C ILE A 168 -12.66 -7.71 -6.54
N GLU A 169 -12.84 -7.23 -7.76
CA GLU A 169 -12.18 -7.75 -8.96
C GLU A 169 -10.65 -7.58 -8.87
N PHE A 170 -10.18 -6.40 -8.49
CA PHE A 170 -8.75 -6.14 -8.28
C PHE A 170 -8.17 -7.03 -7.18
N GLU A 171 -8.82 -7.06 -6.02
CA GLU A 171 -8.34 -7.89 -4.92
C GLU A 171 -8.32 -9.37 -5.28
N SER A 172 -9.31 -9.84 -6.04
CA SER A 172 -9.38 -11.23 -6.51
C SER A 172 -8.29 -11.56 -7.50
N GLU A 173 -7.88 -10.60 -8.35
CA GLU A 173 -6.76 -10.74 -9.26
C GLU A 173 -5.43 -10.85 -8.49
N VAL A 174 -5.23 -10.01 -7.47
CA VAL A 174 -4.05 -10.10 -6.59
C VAL A 174 -4.04 -11.42 -5.81
N TYR A 175 -5.21 -11.84 -5.29
CA TYR A 175 -5.38 -13.11 -4.57
C TYR A 175 -5.05 -14.33 -5.45
N ARG A 176 -5.41 -14.28 -6.74
CA ARG A 176 -5.08 -15.33 -7.72
C ARG A 176 -3.57 -15.49 -7.92
N ARG A 177 -2.80 -14.43 -7.70
CA ARG A 177 -1.33 -14.41 -7.75
C ARG A 177 -0.68 -14.84 -6.42
N ASP A 178 -1.47 -15.44 -5.54
CA ASP A 178 -1.05 -15.96 -4.24
C ASP A 178 -0.54 -14.86 -3.27
N ILE A 179 -1.12 -13.65 -3.39
CA ILE A 179 -0.84 -12.49 -2.54
C ILE A 179 -2.12 -12.13 -1.77
N LEU A 180 -2.02 -11.97 -0.45
CA LEU A 180 -3.12 -11.44 0.37
C LEU A 180 -2.84 -9.98 0.72
N LEU A 181 -3.77 -9.09 0.37
CA LEU A 181 -3.74 -7.70 0.81
C LEU A 181 -4.40 -7.59 2.18
N THR A 182 -3.61 -7.35 3.22
CA THR A 182 -4.12 -7.26 4.60
C THR A 182 -4.64 -5.88 4.97
N ASP A 183 -4.26 -4.85 4.21
CA ASP A 183 -4.62 -3.45 4.48
C ASP A 183 -5.45 -2.81 3.35
N LEU A 184 -6.25 -3.61 2.64
CA LEU A 184 -7.15 -3.09 1.61
C LEU A 184 -8.32 -2.36 2.29
N SER A 185 -8.32 -1.03 2.21
CA SER A 185 -9.32 -0.16 2.84
C SER A 185 -9.55 1.11 2.00
N PRO A 186 -10.64 1.86 2.22
CA PRO A 186 -10.98 3.03 1.42
C PRO A 186 -9.91 4.14 1.37
N ARG A 187 -9.00 4.20 2.36
CA ARG A 187 -7.89 5.17 2.33
C ARG A 187 -6.82 4.82 1.29
N ASN A 188 -6.69 3.52 0.98
CA ASN A 188 -5.71 2.96 0.06
C ASN A 188 -6.26 2.78 -1.36
N VAL A 189 -7.43 3.36 -1.67
CA VAL A 189 -8.03 3.35 -3.01
C VAL A 189 -8.27 4.78 -3.47
N MET A 190 -7.54 5.21 -4.49
CA MET A 190 -7.69 6.53 -5.11
C MET A 190 -8.74 6.51 -6.20
N MET A 191 -9.62 7.50 -6.20
CA MET A 191 -10.60 7.75 -7.26
C MET A 191 -10.05 8.80 -8.21
N VAL A 192 -9.84 8.41 -9.47
CA VAL A 192 -9.32 9.28 -10.53
C VAL A 192 -10.44 9.67 -11.51
N PRO A 193 -10.30 10.79 -12.25
CA PRO A 193 -11.31 11.19 -13.21
C PRO A 193 -11.55 10.14 -14.30
N PRO A 194 -12.79 9.97 -14.80
CA PRO A 194 -13.10 9.08 -15.91
C PRO A 194 -12.19 9.28 -17.12
N GLY A 195 -11.71 8.17 -17.71
CA GLY A 195 -10.84 8.18 -18.88
C GLY A 195 -9.35 8.44 -18.59
N SER A 196 -8.98 8.66 -17.32
CA SER A 196 -7.57 8.79 -16.92
C SER A 196 -6.81 7.46 -16.95
N ARG A 197 -7.54 6.34 -16.92
CA ARG A 197 -7.05 4.95 -16.84
C ARG A 197 -7.81 4.08 -17.84
N ARG A 198 -7.27 2.91 -18.19
CA ARG A 198 -7.85 2.03 -19.21
C ARG A 198 -8.91 1.11 -18.63
N GLN A 199 -8.66 0.55 -17.44
CA GLN A 199 -9.53 -0.48 -16.85
C GLN A 199 -10.57 0.08 -15.89
N CYS A 200 -10.17 0.98 -14.99
CA CYS A 200 -11.06 1.49 -13.96
C CYS A 200 -10.62 2.88 -13.47
N ASN A 201 -11.55 3.64 -12.93
CA ASN A 201 -11.29 4.93 -12.30
C ASN A 201 -10.77 4.80 -10.86
N LEU A 202 -10.27 3.62 -10.49
CA LEU A 202 -9.72 3.32 -9.18
C LEU A 202 -8.25 2.94 -9.33
N VAL A 203 -7.42 3.48 -8.45
CA VAL A 203 -6.00 3.13 -8.35
C VAL A 203 -5.72 2.67 -6.92
N PHE A 204 -5.21 1.47 -6.76
CA PHE A 204 -4.93 0.84 -5.48
C PHE A 204 -3.51 1.17 -5.04
N LEU A 205 -3.39 1.60 -3.79
CA LEU A 205 -2.16 2.06 -3.14
C LEU A 205 -1.79 1.17 -1.96
N ASP A 206 -0.60 1.41 -1.43
CA ASP A 206 -0.08 0.88 -0.17
C ASP A 206 -0.11 -0.65 -0.06
N PHE A 207 1.01 -1.26 -0.47
CA PHE A 207 1.18 -2.71 -0.43
C PHE A 207 2.14 -3.18 0.68
N ALA A 208 2.42 -2.34 1.67
CA ALA A 208 3.31 -2.70 2.79
C ALA A 208 2.81 -3.93 3.57
N GLY A 209 1.49 -4.08 3.68
CA GLY A 209 0.84 -5.23 4.33
C GLY A 209 0.65 -6.47 3.44
N ALA A 210 1.17 -6.49 2.20
CA ALA A 210 0.97 -7.63 1.31
C ALA A 210 1.64 -8.89 1.88
N LEU A 211 0.94 -10.03 1.87
CA LEU A 211 1.49 -11.32 2.30
C LEU A 211 1.64 -12.27 1.11
N PHE A 212 2.89 -12.52 0.73
CA PHE A 212 3.23 -13.45 -0.33
C PHE A 212 3.03 -14.90 0.11
N ARG A 213 2.57 -15.73 -0.82
CA ARG A 213 2.18 -17.13 -0.58
C ARG A 213 1.10 -17.29 0.48
N ARG A 214 0.45 -16.17 0.85
CA ARG A 214 -0.55 -16.06 1.93
C ARG A 214 -0.09 -16.72 3.23
N LYS A 215 1.23 -16.76 3.46
CA LYS A 215 1.82 -17.30 4.67
C LYS A 215 1.89 -16.18 5.70
N LEU A 216 1.27 -16.40 6.85
CA LEU A 216 1.49 -15.54 8.01
C LEU A 216 2.89 -15.79 8.54
N ASP A 217 3.63 -14.71 8.78
CA ASP A 217 4.96 -14.79 9.39
C ASP A 217 4.87 -15.20 10.87
N GLU A 218 3.68 -15.11 11.48
CA GLU A 218 3.45 -15.50 12.87
C GLU A 218 3.00 -16.98 13.01
N PRO A 219 3.74 -17.81 13.77
CA PRO A 219 3.43 -19.22 13.96
C PRO A 219 2.08 -19.47 14.66
N LEU A 220 1.60 -18.53 15.50
CA LEU A 220 0.37 -18.71 16.29
C LEU A 220 -0.91 -18.59 15.44
N LEU A 221 -0.82 -17.96 14.26
CA LEU A 221 -1.92 -17.85 13.30
C LEU A 221 -1.85 -18.89 12.17
N ALA A 222 -0.82 -19.75 12.17
CA ALA A 222 -0.62 -20.83 11.20
C ALA A 222 -1.77 -21.86 11.18
N SER A 223 -2.59 -21.92 12.23
CA SER A 223 -3.81 -22.74 12.28
C SER A 223 -4.95 -22.23 11.40
N ARG A 224 -4.83 -21.02 10.82
CA ARG A 224 -5.70 -20.57 9.73
C ARG A 224 -5.14 -21.09 8.41
N GLU A 225 -5.42 -22.34 8.09
CA GLU A 225 -5.21 -22.87 6.74
C GLU A 225 -6.04 -22.06 5.74
N PHE A 226 -5.40 -21.13 5.03
CA PHE A 226 -6.03 -20.28 4.02
C PHE A 226 -6.15 -20.97 2.65
N PHE A 227 -6.15 -22.31 2.63
CA PHE A 227 -5.97 -23.09 1.40
C PHE A 227 -4.82 -22.50 0.58
N LEU A 228 -3.61 -22.49 1.17
CA LEU A 228 -2.42 -21.85 0.59
C LEU A 228 -2.22 -22.29 -0.88
N GLY A 229 -1.91 -21.35 -1.77
CA GLY A 229 -1.83 -21.60 -3.20
C GLY A 229 -3.17 -21.82 -3.95
N GLN A 230 -4.30 -22.06 -3.27
CA GLN A 230 -5.61 -22.25 -3.92
C GLN A 230 -6.42 -20.96 -4.01
N TYR A 231 -7.01 -20.68 -5.18
CA TYR A 231 -7.94 -19.58 -5.34
C TYR A 231 -9.24 -19.85 -4.56
N ILE A 232 -9.72 -18.84 -3.83
CA ILE A 232 -10.99 -18.91 -3.11
C ILE A 232 -11.92 -17.85 -3.70
N SER A 233 -13.13 -18.28 -4.07
CA SER A 233 -14.13 -17.40 -4.67
C SER A 233 -14.43 -16.17 -3.77
N PRO A 234 -14.63 -14.98 -4.36
CA PRO A 234 -15.07 -13.79 -3.65
C PRO A 234 -16.38 -13.99 -2.90
N ILE A 235 -17.26 -14.89 -3.39
CA ILE A 235 -18.49 -15.29 -2.71
C ILE A 235 -18.23 -15.70 -1.26
N LEU A 236 -17.11 -16.39 -0.99
CA LEU A 236 -16.76 -16.78 0.37
C LEU A 236 -16.00 -15.68 1.12
N ARG A 237 -15.03 -15.03 0.47
CA ARG A 237 -14.10 -14.09 1.12
C ARG A 237 -14.75 -12.75 1.48
N TRP A 238 -15.62 -12.24 0.61
CA TRP A 238 -16.20 -10.91 0.74
C TRP A 238 -17.53 -10.87 1.47
N LYS A 239 -18.16 -12.02 1.79
CA LYS A 239 -19.46 -12.03 2.50
C LYS A 239 -19.45 -11.46 3.92
N LYS A 240 -18.33 -11.56 4.63
CA LYS A 240 -18.21 -11.05 6.01
C LYS A 240 -16.91 -10.29 6.25
N GLY A 241 -15.77 -10.97 6.13
CA GLY A 241 -14.48 -10.44 6.63
C GLY A 241 -14.03 -9.15 5.94
N MET A 242 -13.84 -9.19 4.63
CA MET A 242 -13.29 -8.04 3.88
C MET A 242 -14.30 -6.89 3.72
N LYS A 243 -15.57 -7.14 3.99
CA LYS A 243 -16.64 -6.14 3.90
C LYS A 243 -16.46 -5.03 4.94
N LEU A 244 -15.98 -5.35 6.14
CA LEU A 244 -15.98 -4.45 7.31
C LEU A 244 -15.28 -3.11 7.04
N GLU A 245 -14.17 -3.12 6.30
CA GLU A 245 -13.43 -1.91 5.93
C GLU A 245 -14.22 -0.97 4.99
N PHE A 246 -15.26 -1.50 4.33
CA PHE A 246 -16.06 -0.81 3.32
C PHE A 246 -17.54 -0.67 3.72
N ASP A 247 -17.90 -0.93 4.98
CA ASP A 247 -19.31 -0.93 5.41
C ASP A 247 -20.02 0.40 5.09
N ASP A 248 -19.35 1.53 5.24
CA ASP A 248 -19.91 2.85 4.91
C ASP A 248 -20.31 3.00 3.43
N TRP A 249 -19.68 2.21 2.54
CA TRP A 249 -19.97 2.23 1.10
C TRP A 249 -21.18 1.36 0.73
N ILE A 250 -21.72 0.57 1.66
CA ILE A 250 -22.67 -0.50 1.39
C ILE A 250 -23.96 -0.31 2.20
N ASP A 251 -25.05 0.03 1.51
CA ASP A 251 -26.40 0.20 2.06
C ASP A 251 -27.44 -0.72 1.39
N TRP A 252 -26.98 -1.80 0.75
CA TRP A 252 -27.83 -2.82 0.11
C TRP A 252 -27.55 -4.22 0.66
N GLU A 253 -28.37 -5.19 0.25
CA GLU A 253 -28.21 -6.61 0.58
C GLU A 253 -26.92 -7.18 -0.01
N TRP A 254 -25.83 -7.00 0.72
CA TRP A 254 -24.47 -7.28 0.27
C TRP A 254 -24.24 -8.74 -0.10
N ALA A 255 -24.72 -9.67 0.74
CA ALA A 255 -24.48 -11.09 0.54
C ALA A 255 -25.14 -11.58 -0.76
N ASP A 256 -26.39 -11.18 -1.00
CA ASP A 256 -27.15 -11.53 -2.19
C ASP A 256 -26.55 -10.88 -3.44
N TRP A 257 -26.10 -9.63 -3.32
CA TRP A 257 -25.44 -8.92 -4.41
C TRP A 257 -24.10 -9.58 -4.81
N VAL A 258 -23.25 -9.95 -3.83
CA VAL A 258 -22.00 -10.67 -4.11
C VAL A 258 -22.28 -12.04 -4.75
N ASP A 259 -23.30 -12.77 -4.27
CA ASP A 259 -23.69 -14.04 -4.86
C ASP A 259 -24.11 -13.90 -6.32
N ALA A 260 -24.88 -12.86 -6.64
CA ALA A 260 -25.34 -12.59 -8.00
C ALA A 260 -24.18 -12.17 -8.93
N GLU A 261 -23.38 -11.17 -8.53
CA GLU A 261 -22.30 -10.63 -9.37
C GLU A 261 -21.18 -11.66 -9.61
N PHE A 262 -20.85 -12.44 -8.58
CA PHE A 262 -19.75 -13.40 -8.63
C PHE A 262 -20.21 -14.85 -8.79
N ALA A 263 -21.48 -15.09 -9.15
CA ALA A 263 -22.07 -16.42 -9.39
C ALA A 263 -21.22 -17.28 -10.32
N HIS A 264 -20.58 -16.65 -11.31
CA HIS A 264 -19.68 -17.31 -12.25
C HIS A 264 -18.47 -17.99 -11.58
N THR A 265 -18.08 -17.57 -10.37
CA THR A 265 -17.01 -18.21 -9.59
C THR A 265 -17.50 -19.31 -8.64
N ALA A 266 -18.81 -19.54 -8.52
CA ALA A 266 -19.36 -20.49 -7.56
C ALA A 266 -18.86 -21.93 -7.79
N HIS A 267 -18.58 -22.30 -9.04
CA HIS A 267 -18.06 -23.61 -9.42
C HIS A 267 -16.64 -23.89 -8.89
N THR A 268 -15.88 -22.87 -8.48
CA THR A 268 -14.53 -23.03 -7.91
C THR A 268 -14.57 -23.34 -6.40
N ILE A 269 -15.76 -23.31 -5.79
CA ILE A 269 -15.92 -23.49 -4.34
C ILE A 269 -15.96 -24.98 -4.00
N THR A 270 -14.95 -25.46 -3.26
CA THR A 270 -14.95 -26.83 -2.74
C THR A 270 -15.81 -26.97 -1.48
N PRO A 271 -16.29 -28.18 -1.14
CA PRO A 271 -17.01 -28.43 0.12
C PRO A 271 -16.21 -27.99 1.36
N ALA A 272 -14.90 -28.25 1.39
CA ALA A 272 -14.01 -27.84 2.48
C ALA A 272 -13.93 -26.31 2.62
N MET A 273 -13.82 -25.58 1.50
CA MET A 273 -13.87 -24.11 1.51
C MET A 273 -15.19 -23.61 2.07
N ARG A 274 -16.31 -24.20 1.62
CA ARG A 274 -17.65 -23.81 2.10
C ARG A 274 -17.80 -24.05 3.60
N GLU A 275 -17.42 -25.22 4.10
CA GLU A 275 -17.50 -25.53 5.53
C GLU A 275 -16.68 -24.54 6.37
N ARG A 276 -15.47 -24.20 5.91
CA ARG A 276 -14.57 -23.29 6.62
C ARG A 276 -15.11 -21.86 6.72
N TYR A 277 -15.70 -21.36 5.64
CA TYR A 277 -16.23 -19.99 5.55
C TYR A 277 -17.67 -19.88 6.06
N SER A 278 -18.41 -20.98 6.17
CA SER A 278 -19.73 -21.04 6.84
C SER A 278 -19.59 -21.10 8.37
N LYS A 279 -18.51 -21.69 8.89
CA LYS A 279 -18.21 -21.74 10.34
C LYS A 279 -17.58 -20.42 10.81
N LYS A 280 -18.37 -19.34 10.86
CA LYS A 280 -18.11 -18.10 11.63
C LYS A 280 -19.25 -17.10 11.44
#